data_AF-A0A6B2LFD8-F1
#
_entry.id   AF-A0A6B2LFD8-F1
#
_cell.length_a   1.000
_cell.length_b   1.000
_cell.length_c   1.000
_cell.angle_alpha   90.00
_cell.angle_beta   90.00
_cell.angle_gamma   90.00
#
_symmetry.space_group_name_H-M   'P 1'
#
loop_
_entity.id
_entity.type
_entity.pdbx_description
1 polymer ?
#
loop_
_entity_poly.entity_id
_entity_poly.type
_entity_poly.pdbx_seq_one_letter_code
_entity_poly.pdbx_strand_id
1 'polypeptide(L)'
;MINSVSNLLLPNYQGVILDDVISKNSSGFKRDILIFIGLSVAVGLFGGIRNLCFNLAGRRMENAVRTKLFRSILIQDMAFFDGVNSGDLTSRLSDNTSAMIEPAQTLLSTVLSSAITLIGGVVMCIYTSWQLSVLAFTTIGPIIIVVKVYAKWSARIHNQIWAALGDANSLATEALNNIRTVRAFSCEFLEYKKYKVSCDESLEKGIKDAWAGAGTFAFTEYMELSISVLLLWYGGSVAMEDSQ
;
A
#
# COMPACT_ATOMS: atom_id res chain seq x y z
N MET A 1 0.89 -0.83 -15.84
CA MET A 1 0.32 -0.94 -17.20
C MET A 1 0.44 -2.36 -17.73
N ILE A 2 1.58 -2.81 -18.27
CA ILE A 2 1.65 -4.17 -18.87
C ILE A 2 1.71 -5.30 -17.84
N ASN A 3 2.39 -5.12 -16.70
CA ASN A 3 2.45 -6.14 -15.65
C ASN A 3 1.07 -6.45 -15.02
N SER A 4 0.26 -5.41 -14.86
CA SER A 4 -1.13 -5.49 -14.39
C SER A 4 -2.04 -6.23 -15.38
N VAL A 5 -1.94 -5.88 -16.67
CA VAL A 5 -2.67 -6.57 -17.75
C VAL A 5 -2.23 -8.03 -17.84
N SER A 6 -0.96 -8.32 -17.54
CA SER A 6 -0.44 -9.68 -17.60
C SER A 6 -0.81 -10.57 -16.42
N ASN A 7 -0.89 -10.03 -15.20
CA ASN A 7 -1.49 -10.75 -14.07
C ASN A 7 -2.97 -11.08 -14.30
N LEU A 8 -3.61 -10.35 -15.22
CA LEU A 8 -4.99 -10.59 -15.66
C LEU A 8 -5.11 -11.58 -16.83
N LEU A 9 -4.09 -11.69 -17.68
CA LEU A 9 -4.04 -12.66 -18.77
C LEU A 9 -3.56 -14.03 -18.30
N LEU A 10 -2.75 -14.09 -17.25
CA LEU A 10 -2.24 -15.32 -16.63
C LEU A 10 -3.35 -16.35 -16.33
N PRO A 11 -4.48 -15.98 -15.71
CA PRO A 11 -5.59 -16.91 -15.44
C PRO A 11 -6.26 -17.44 -16.72
N ASN A 12 -6.42 -16.60 -17.75
CA ASN A 12 -7.08 -17.02 -18.99
C ASN A 12 -6.21 -17.99 -19.79
N TYR A 13 -4.91 -17.74 -19.86
CA TYR A 13 -3.96 -18.66 -20.49
C TYR A 13 -3.77 -19.95 -19.68
N GLN A 14 -3.81 -19.89 -18.34
CA GLN A 14 -3.87 -21.10 -17.51
C GLN A 14 -5.12 -21.93 -17.79
N GLY A 15 -6.28 -21.28 -18.02
CA GLY A 15 -7.52 -21.93 -18.42
C GLY A 15 -7.40 -22.65 -19.78
N VAL A 16 -6.87 -21.97 -20.80
CA VAL A 16 -6.67 -22.56 -22.14
C VAL A 16 -5.66 -23.72 -22.11
N ILE A 17 -4.59 -23.61 -21.31
CA ILE A 17 -3.62 -24.70 -21.13
C ILE A 17 -4.28 -25.89 -20.40
N LEU A 18 -5.17 -25.63 -19.44
CA LEU A 18 -5.92 -26.68 -18.74
C LEU A 18 -6.86 -27.42 -19.70
N ASP A 19 -7.60 -26.68 -20.52
CA ASP A 19 -8.51 -27.25 -21.53
C ASP A 19 -7.75 -28.07 -22.58
N ASP A 20 -6.55 -27.64 -22.99
CA ASP A 20 -5.75 -28.38 -23.96
C ASP A 20 -5.07 -29.63 -23.36
N VAL A 21 -4.83 -29.64 -22.04
CA VAL A 21 -4.44 -30.84 -21.29
C VAL A 21 -5.61 -31.82 -21.17
N ILE A 22 -6.84 -31.33 -20.99
CA ILE A 22 -8.06 -32.13 -20.96
C ILE A 22 -8.39 -32.70 -22.36
N SER A 23 -8.10 -31.97 -23.45
CA SER A 23 -8.37 -32.36 -24.84
C SER A 23 -7.40 -33.41 -25.42
N LYS A 24 -6.29 -33.72 -24.73
CA LYS A 24 -5.27 -34.73 -25.13
C LYS A 24 -4.60 -34.45 -26.50
N ASN A 25 -4.51 -33.21 -26.95
CA ASN A 25 -3.90 -32.87 -28.24
C ASN A 25 -2.41 -32.41 -28.10
N SER A 26 -1.45 -33.26 -28.49
CA SER A 26 -0.01 -33.03 -28.24
C SER A 26 0.65 -31.92 -29.07
N SER A 27 0.02 -31.45 -30.16
CA SER A 27 0.56 -30.41 -31.04
C SER A 27 0.08 -28.99 -30.68
N GLY A 28 -1.12 -28.85 -30.12
CA GLY A 28 -1.65 -27.59 -29.55
C GLY A 28 -0.88 -27.15 -28.32
N PHE A 29 -0.69 -28.09 -27.38
CA PHE A 29 -0.04 -27.85 -26.10
C PHE A 29 1.36 -27.24 -26.20
N LYS A 30 2.19 -27.73 -27.14
CA LYS A 30 3.55 -27.21 -27.36
C LYS A 30 3.55 -25.79 -27.92
N ARG A 31 2.58 -25.46 -28.80
CA ARG A 31 2.43 -24.12 -29.38
C ARG A 31 1.95 -23.14 -28.32
N ASP A 32 0.99 -23.54 -27.50
CA ASP A 32 0.38 -22.68 -26.50
C ASP A 32 1.32 -22.39 -25.33
N ILE A 33 2.15 -23.37 -24.93
CA ILE A 33 3.28 -23.14 -24.00
C ILE A 33 4.31 -22.17 -24.58
N LEU A 34 4.66 -22.29 -25.86
CA LEU A 34 5.62 -21.38 -26.51
C LEU A 34 5.11 -19.94 -26.56
N ILE A 35 3.81 -19.77 -26.84
CA ILE A 35 3.13 -18.46 -26.80
C ILE A 35 3.11 -17.92 -25.36
N PHE A 36 2.83 -18.77 -24.37
CA PHE A 36 2.81 -18.38 -22.96
C PHE A 36 4.18 -17.93 -22.44
N ILE A 37 5.26 -18.64 -22.81
CA ILE A 37 6.64 -18.25 -22.48
C ILE A 37 6.98 -16.92 -23.16
N GLY A 38 6.66 -16.76 -24.45
CA GLY A 38 6.89 -15.50 -25.19
C GLY A 38 6.15 -14.32 -24.58
N LEU A 39 4.89 -14.50 -24.20
CA LEU A 39 4.08 -13.50 -23.52
C LEU A 39 4.67 -13.15 -22.14
N SER A 40 5.05 -14.15 -21.35
CA SER A 40 5.64 -13.96 -20.01
C SER A 40 6.95 -13.16 -20.07
N VAL A 41 7.81 -13.45 -21.05
CA VAL A 41 9.05 -12.71 -21.28
C VAL A 41 8.77 -11.27 -21.71
N ALA A 42 7.84 -11.07 -22.66
CA ALA A 42 7.43 -9.73 -23.09
C ALA A 42 6.92 -8.90 -21.90
N VAL A 43 6.11 -9.51 -21.04
CA VAL A 43 5.55 -8.87 -19.86
C VAL A 43 6.64 -8.49 -18.86
N GLY A 44 7.58 -9.40 -18.60
CA GLY A 44 8.73 -9.11 -17.74
C GLY A 44 9.53 -7.92 -18.26
N LEU A 45 9.79 -7.88 -19.57
CA LEU A 45 10.52 -6.78 -20.23
C LEU A 45 9.76 -5.45 -20.13
N PHE A 46 8.49 -5.42 -20.52
CA PHE A 46 7.67 -4.21 -20.46
C PHE A 46 7.43 -3.75 -19.01
N GLY A 47 7.28 -4.69 -18.08
CA GLY A 47 7.19 -4.43 -16.65
C GLY A 47 8.46 -3.76 -16.11
N GLY A 48 9.63 -4.27 -16.52
CA GLY A 48 10.94 -3.70 -16.23
C GLY A 48 11.11 -2.30 -16.80
N ILE A 49 10.83 -2.10 -18.09
CA ILE A 49 10.91 -0.79 -18.76
C ILE A 49 10.01 0.23 -18.07
N ARG A 50 8.79 -0.15 -17.69
CA ARG A 50 7.88 0.71 -16.93
C ARG A 50 8.50 1.12 -15.59
N ASN A 51 8.98 0.16 -14.80
CA ASN A 51 9.59 0.45 -13.50
C ASN A 51 10.78 1.39 -13.65
N LEU A 52 11.59 1.23 -14.70
CA LEU A 52 12.69 2.12 -15.03
C LEU A 52 12.20 3.53 -15.38
N CYS A 53 11.21 3.67 -16.26
CA CYS A 53 10.64 4.97 -16.63
C CYS A 53 10.07 5.71 -15.41
N PHE A 54 9.31 5.04 -14.55
CA PHE A 54 8.76 5.66 -13.33
C PHE A 54 9.85 6.03 -12.33
N ASN A 55 10.89 5.20 -12.17
CA ASN A 55 12.05 5.54 -11.34
C ASN A 55 12.79 6.77 -11.89
N LEU A 56 13.03 6.84 -13.20
CA LEU A 56 13.65 8.00 -13.82
C LEU A 56 12.80 9.27 -13.67
N ALA A 57 11.49 9.16 -13.88
CA ALA A 57 10.58 10.30 -13.76
C ALA A 57 10.59 10.87 -12.34
N GLY A 58 10.60 10.02 -11.31
CA GLY A 58 10.68 10.51 -9.95
C GLY A 58 12.03 11.06 -9.55
N ARG A 59 13.14 10.46 -9.99
CA ARG A 59 14.48 11.07 -9.81
C ARG A 59 14.57 12.45 -10.44
N ARG A 60 13.92 12.67 -11.60
CA ARG A 60 13.82 14.00 -12.22
C ARG A 60 12.99 14.96 -11.38
N MET A 61 11.87 14.49 -10.83
CA MET A 61 10.99 15.29 -9.98
C MET A 61 11.68 15.68 -8.68
N GLU A 62 12.41 14.75 -8.05
CA GLU A 62 13.24 14.98 -6.87
C GLU A 62 14.29 16.08 -7.13
N ASN A 63 15.03 15.95 -8.24
CA ASN A 63 16.04 16.93 -8.61
C ASN A 63 15.44 18.32 -8.89
N ALA A 64 14.27 18.37 -9.54
CA ALA A 64 13.58 19.63 -9.83
C ALA A 64 13.12 20.34 -8.55
N VAL A 65 12.60 19.59 -7.57
CA VAL A 65 12.20 20.16 -6.26
C VAL A 65 13.43 20.62 -5.48
N ARG A 66 14.49 19.81 -5.42
CA ARG A 66 15.74 20.18 -4.74
C ARG A 66 16.36 21.46 -5.30
N THR A 67 16.36 21.62 -6.63
CA THR A 67 16.89 22.81 -7.30
C THR A 67 16.02 24.05 -7.03
N LYS A 68 14.70 23.92 -7.05
CA LYS A 68 13.78 25.02 -6.71
C LYS A 68 13.90 25.44 -5.25
N LEU A 69 13.97 24.49 -4.32
CA LEU A 69 14.16 24.76 -2.90
C LEU A 69 15.49 25.47 -2.64
N PHE A 70 16.58 24.98 -3.23
CA PHE A 70 17.89 25.63 -3.11
C PHE A 70 17.86 27.07 -3.63
N ARG A 71 17.22 27.31 -4.78
CA ARG A 71 17.03 28.67 -5.31
C ARG A 71 16.23 29.55 -4.34
N SER A 72 15.18 29.02 -3.72
CA SER A 72 14.36 29.78 -2.77
C SER A 72 15.16 30.14 -1.51
N ILE A 73 15.96 29.22 -0.98
CA ILE A 73 16.82 29.46 0.19
C ILE A 73 17.83 30.59 -0.11
N LEU A 74 18.41 30.62 -1.31
CA LEU A 74 19.37 31.65 -1.70
C LEU A 74 18.80 33.08 -1.75
N ILE A 75 17.47 33.23 -1.93
CA ILE A 75 16.81 34.54 -2.06
C ILE A 75 16.30 35.03 -0.68
N GLN A 76 16.47 34.23 0.39
CA GLN A 76 15.93 34.54 1.70
C GLN A 76 16.76 35.60 2.45
N ASP A 77 16.11 36.37 3.32
CA ASP A 77 16.74 37.49 4.04
C ASP A 77 17.87 37.04 4.99
N MET A 78 18.84 37.93 5.23
CA MET A 78 19.99 37.64 6.12
C MET A 78 19.56 37.30 7.55
N ALA A 79 18.45 37.87 8.03
CA ALA A 79 17.84 37.54 9.33
C ALA A 79 17.40 36.07 9.44
N PHE A 80 17.10 35.40 8.31
CA PHE A 80 16.83 33.96 8.30
C PHE A 80 18.10 33.14 8.49
N PHE A 81 19.24 33.61 7.98
CA PHE A 81 20.52 32.93 8.14
C PHE A 81 21.14 33.14 9.54
N ASP A 82 20.82 34.23 10.22
CA ASP A 82 21.28 34.50 11.60
C ASP A 82 20.74 33.49 12.63
N GLY A 83 19.60 32.84 12.34
CA GLY A 83 18.96 31.87 13.24
C GLY A 83 19.20 30.40 12.92
N VAL A 84 19.85 30.07 11.79
CA VAL A 84 19.88 28.69 11.26
C VAL A 84 21.28 28.31 10.80
N ASN A 85 21.78 27.16 11.26
CA ASN A 85 23.11 26.68 10.91
C ASN A 85 23.13 26.14 9.47
N SER A 86 24.13 26.53 8.67
CA SER A 86 24.26 26.13 7.25
C SER A 86 24.33 24.60 7.05
N GLY A 87 24.88 23.87 8.03
CA GLY A 87 24.90 22.41 8.04
C GLY A 87 23.51 21.79 8.20
N ASP A 88 22.67 22.38 9.05
CA ASP A 88 21.29 21.94 9.27
C ASP A 88 20.43 22.21 8.03
N LEU A 89 20.58 23.37 7.40
CA LEU A 89 19.93 23.69 6.12
C LEU A 89 20.28 22.68 5.02
N THR A 90 21.53 22.24 4.95
CA THR A 90 21.99 21.28 3.94
C THR A 90 21.44 19.87 4.19
N SER A 91 21.46 19.40 5.44
CA SER A 91 20.83 18.13 5.82
C SER A 91 19.32 18.19 5.59
N ARG A 92 18.64 19.25 6.02
CA ARG A 92 17.20 19.41 5.80
C ARG A 92 16.83 19.47 4.32
N LEU A 93 17.65 20.09 3.49
CA LEU A 93 17.44 20.13 2.04
C LEU A 93 17.63 18.77 1.37
N SER A 94 18.54 17.92 1.87
CA SER A 94 18.75 16.58 1.30
C SER A 94 17.73 15.58 1.87
N ASP A 95 17.62 15.50 3.20
CA ASP A 95 16.86 14.46 3.89
C ASP A 95 15.34 14.71 3.83
N ASN A 96 14.86 15.93 4.07
CA ASN A 96 13.41 16.19 4.02
C ASN A 96 12.87 16.18 2.59
N THR A 97 13.68 16.58 1.60
CA THR A 97 13.26 16.56 0.20
C THR A 97 13.08 15.14 -0.30
N SER A 98 14.05 14.26 -0.06
CA SER A 98 13.94 12.85 -0.45
C SER A 98 12.83 12.14 0.34
N ALA A 99 12.72 12.37 1.65
CA ALA A 99 11.68 11.78 2.49
C ALA A 99 10.25 12.19 2.10
N MET A 100 10.04 13.37 1.52
CA MET A 100 8.71 13.82 1.08
C MET A 100 8.36 13.34 -0.33
N ILE A 101 9.35 13.17 -1.21
CA ILE A 101 9.13 12.87 -2.64
C ILE A 101 9.04 11.37 -2.90
N GLU A 102 9.85 10.56 -2.22
CA GLU A 102 9.88 9.12 -2.41
C GLU A 102 8.52 8.43 -2.14
N PRO A 103 7.79 8.76 -1.05
CA PRO A 103 6.45 8.21 -0.81
C PRO A 103 5.43 8.71 -1.83
N ALA A 104 5.50 10.00 -2.19
CA ALA A 104 4.56 10.59 -3.15
C ALA A 104 4.70 9.92 -4.53
N GLN A 105 5.92 9.67 -4.98
CA GLN A 105 6.20 8.99 -6.25
C GLN A 105 5.70 7.54 -6.25
N THR A 106 5.99 6.79 -5.19
CA THR A 106 5.58 5.38 -5.08
C THR A 106 4.07 5.26 -5.00
N LEU A 107 3.40 6.13 -4.25
CA LEU A 107 1.93 6.20 -4.19
C LEU A 107 1.33 6.51 -5.56
N LEU A 108 1.85 7.51 -6.28
CA LEU A 108 1.31 7.88 -7.60
C LEU A 108 1.41 6.72 -8.61
N SER A 109 2.56 6.06 -8.66
CA SER A 109 2.79 4.90 -9.53
C SER A 109 1.89 3.72 -9.18
N THR A 110 1.71 3.48 -7.88
CA THR A 110 0.86 2.40 -7.36
C THR A 110 -0.60 2.67 -7.68
N VAL A 111 -1.12 3.86 -7.40
CA VAL A 111 -2.52 4.23 -7.68
C VAL A 111 -2.84 4.11 -9.16
N LEU A 112 -1.98 4.63 -10.03
CA LEU A 112 -2.18 4.53 -11.48
C LEU A 112 -2.21 3.07 -11.95
N SER A 113 -1.28 2.26 -11.43
CA SER A 113 -1.21 0.83 -11.79
C SER A 113 -2.42 0.07 -11.28
N SER A 114 -2.85 0.31 -10.03
CA SER A 114 -4.02 -0.32 -9.43
C SER A 114 -5.32 0.07 -10.15
N ALA A 115 -5.50 1.33 -10.51
CA ALA A 115 -6.68 1.79 -11.26
C ALA A 115 -6.82 1.07 -12.62
N ILE A 116 -5.71 0.92 -13.33
CA ILE A 116 -5.69 0.23 -14.64
C ILE A 116 -5.91 -1.27 -14.48
N THR A 117 -5.32 -1.88 -13.45
CA THR A 117 -5.55 -3.30 -13.12
C THR A 117 -7.02 -3.54 -12.81
N LEU A 118 -7.63 -2.64 -12.04
CA LEU A 118 -9.03 -2.73 -11.68
C LEU A 118 -9.92 -2.62 -12.92
N ILE A 119 -9.74 -1.60 -13.75
CA ILE A 119 -10.55 -1.42 -14.98
C ILE A 119 -10.35 -2.60 -15.93
N GLY A 120 -9.10 -2.99 -16.20
CA GLY A 120 -8.79 -4.13 -17.07
C GLY A 120 -9.38 -5.43 -16.52
N GLY A 121 -9.39 -5.60 -15.20
CA GLY A 121 -9.92 -6.80 -14.56
C GLY A 121 -11.42 -6.91 -14.64
N VAL A 122 -12.13 -5.82 -14.37
CA VAL A 122 -13.59 -5.77 -14.53
C VAL A 122 -13.99 -6.07 -15.97
N VAL A 123 -13.32 -5.45 -16.95
CA VAL A 123 -13.61 -5.69 -18.38
C VAL A 123 -13.35 -7.15 -18.75
N MET A 124 -12.24 -7.72 -18.30
CA MET A 124 -11.90 -9.11 -18.60
C MET A 124 -12.89 -10.11 -17.98
N CYS A 125 -13.26 -9.91 -16.71
CA CYS A 125 -14.23 -10.77 -16.04
C CYS A 125 -15.57 -10.79 -16.81
N ILE A 126 -16.08 -9.61 -17.17
CA ILE A 126 -17.34 -9.47 -17.91
C ILE A 126 -17.26 -10.15 -19.28
N TYR A 127 -16.09 -10.08 -19.94
CA TYR A 127 -15.87 -10.71 -21.24
C TYR A 127 -15.85 -12.24 -21.18
N THR A 128 -15.27 -12.84 -20.13
CA THR A 128 -15.19 -14.30 -19.98
C THR A 128 -16.54 -14.92 -19.62
N SER A 129 -17.22 -14.40 -18.61
CA SER A 129 -18.58 -14.84 -18.27
C SER A 129 -19.26 -13.82 -17.36
N TRP A 130 -20.39 -13.29 -17.84
CA TRP A 130 -21.23 -12.38 -17.08
C TRP A 130 -21.74 -13.00 -15.77
N GLN A 131 -22.07 -14.30 -15.77
CA GLN A 131 -22.67 -14.97 -14.60
C GLN A 131 -21.66 -15.14 -13.46
N LEU A 132 -20.44 -15.60 -13.77
CA LEU A 132 -19.36 -15.75 -12.79
C LEU A 132 -18.90 -14.38 -12.26
N SER A 133 -18.92 -13.35 -13.11
CA SER A 133 -18.57 -11.99 -12.71
C SER A 133 -19.54 -11.40 -11.68
N VAL A 134 -20.85 -11.55 -11.91
CA VAL A 134 -21.87 -11.05 -10.97
C VAL A 134 -21.77 -11.74 -9.61
N LEU A 135 -21.46 -13.03 -9.59
CA LEU A 135 -21.19 -13.78 -8.36
C LEU A 135 -19.96 -13.23 -7.62
N ALA A 136 -18.88 -12.93 -8.35
CA ALA A 136 -17.68 -12.33 -7.78
C ALA A 136 -17.95 -10.93 -7.18
N PHE A 137 -18.66 -10.07 -7.91
CA PHE A 137 -19.01 -8.72 -7.47
C PHE A 137 -19.91 -8.69 -6.23
N THR A 138 -20.81 -9.65 -6.10
CA THR A 138 -21.72 -9.75 -4.94
C THR A 138 -20.96 -9.92 -3.63
N THR A 139 -19.82 -10.60 -3.65
CA THR A 139 -19.01 -10.86 -2.44
C THR A 139 -18.02 -9.73 -2.14
N ILE A 140 -17.60 -8.95 -3.14
CA ILE A 140 -16.72 -7.79 -2.95
C ILE A 140 -17.43 -6.69 -2.15
N GLY A 141 -18.73 -6.50 -2.36
CA GLY A 141 -19.56 -5.51 -1.64
C GLY A 141 -19.43 -5.55 -0.11
N PRO A 142 -19.74 -6.68 0.56
CA PRO A 142 -19.62 -6.78 2.02
C PRO A 142 -18.19 -6.59 2.52
N ILE A 143 -17.17 -7.06 1.80
CA ILE A 143 -15.76 -6.84 2.18
C ILE A 143 -15.44 -5.34 2.22
N ILE A 144 -15.83 -4.58 1.19
CA ILE A 144 -15.60 -3.13 1.13
C ILE A 144 -16.26 -2.41 2.31
N ILE A 145 -17.47 -2.83 2.70
CA ILE A 145 -18.19 -2.22 3.82
C ILE A 145 -17.45 -2.44 5.13
N VAL A 146 -17.05 -3.68 5.43
CA VAL A 146 -16.32 -4.02 6.66
C VAL A 146 -15.00 -3.28 6.73
N VAL A 147 -14.22 -3.29 5.63
CA VAL A 147 -12.94 -2.59 5.55
C VAL A 147 -13.11 -1.07 5.71
N LYS A 148 -14.15 -0.46 5.12
CA LYS A 148 -14.43 0.98 5.28
C LYS A 148 -14.80 1.35 6.71
N VAL A 149 -15.61 0.54 7.38
CA VAL A 149 -15.99 0.76 8.78
C VAL A 149 -14.76 0.67 9.67
N TYR A 150 -13.94 -0.38 9.48
CA TYR A 150 -12.67 -0.54 10.17
C TYR A 150 -11.73 0.64 9.92
N ALA A 151 -11.53 1.05 8.67
CA ALA A 151 -10.64 2.15 8.31
C ALA A 151 -11.07 3.48 8.97
N LYS A 152 -12.37 3.77 9.02
CA LYS A 152 -12.89 4.98 9.68
C LYS A 152 -12.72 4.93 11.19
N TRP A 153 -12.89 3.75 11.79
CA TRP A 153 -12.67 3.55 13.22
C TRP A 153 -11.18 3.64 13.58
N SER A 154 -10.31 2.95 12.83
CA SER A 154 -8.86 2.95 13.01
C SER A 154 -8.27 4.36 12.82
N ALA A 155 -8.75 5.14 11.85
CA ALA A 155 -8.32 6.54 11.69
C ALA A 155 -8.62 7.41 12.94
N ARG A 156 -9.74 7.16 13.63
CA ARG A 156 -10.07 7.86 14.89
C ARG A 156 -9.15 7.41 16.02
N ILE A 157 -8.86 6.11 16.13
CA ILE A 157 -7.94 5.58 17.14
C ILE A 157 -6.53 6.12 16.91
N HIS A 158 -6.05 6.13 15.67
CA HIS A 158 -4.78 6.72 15.30
C HIS A 158 -4.70 8.18 15.73
N ASN A 159 -5.71 9.01 15.46
CA ASN A 159 -5.72 10.40 15.93
C ASN A 159 -5.61 10.51 17.47
N GLN A 160 -6.22 9.60 18.23
CA GLN A 160 -6.07 9.57 19.68
C GLN A 160 -4.68 9.12 20.15
N ILE A 161 -4.08 8.16 19.44
CA ILE A 161 -2.69 7.72 19.69
C ILE A 161 -1.74 8.90 19.44
N TRP A 162 -1.90 9.59 18.31
CA TRP A 162 -1.09 10.77 17.97
C TRP A 162 -1.27 11.91 18.97
N ALA A 163 -2.49 12.14 19.47
CA ALA A 163 -2.75 13.13 20.52
C ALA A 163 -2.03 12.78 21.82
N ALA A 164 -2.18 11.54 22.31
CA ALA A 164 -1.52 11.09 23.54
C ALA A 164 0.02 11.09 23.42
N LEU A 165 0.55 10.77 22.24
CA LEU A 165 1.98 10.87 21.95
C LEU A 165 2.46 12.34 21.86
N GLY A 166 1.60 13.23 21.38
CA GLY A 166 1.82 14.68 21.41
C GLY A 166 1.96 15.21 22.83
N ASP A 167 1.05 14.80 23.72
CA ASP A 167 1.10 15.16 25.15
C ASP A 167 2.37 14.60 25.82
N ALA A 168 2.72 13.34 25.54
CA ALA A 168 3.96 12.73 26.02
C ALA A 168 5.20 13.50 25.55
N ASN A 169 5.24 13.93 24.29
CA ASN A 169 6.33 14.74 23.74
C ASN A 169 6.41 16.14 24.38
N SER A 170 5.26 16.77 24.66
CA SER A 170 5.24 18.06 25.37
C SER A 170 5.80 17.92 26.78
N LEU A 171 5.38 16.88 27.52
CA LEU A 171 5.90 16.57 28.86
C LEU A 171 7.41 16.31 28.84
N ALA A 172 7.88 15.51 27.88
CA ALA A 172 9.30 15.26 27.71
C ALA A 172 10.07 16.55 27.41
N THR A 173 9.53 17.41 26.54
CA THR A 173 10.16 18.69 26.19
C THR A 173 10.23 19.63 27.39
N GLU A 174 9.17 19.71 28.20
CA GLU A 174 9.15 20.52 29.44
C GLU A 174 10.17 20.01 30.45
N ALA A 175 10.21 18.70 30.70
CA ALA A 175 11.14 18.08 31.64
C ALA A 175 12.60 18.22 31.20
N LEU A 176 12.89 18.08 29.90
CA LEU A 176 14.24 18.23 29.35
C LEU A 176 14.70 19.69 29.34
N ASN A 177 13.84 20.64 28.95
CA ASN A 177 14.17 22.06 28.99
C ASN A 177 14.43 22.53 30.42
N ASN A 178 13.69 22.00 31.39
CA ASN A 178 13.82 22.34 32.80
C ASN A 178 14.64 21.33 33.61
N ILE A 179 15.52 20.55 32.97
CA ILE A 179 16.23 19.41 33.60
C ILE A 179 16.99 19.81 34.88
N ARG A 180 17.55 21.02 34.93
CA ARG A 180 18.24 21.53 36.13
C ARG A 180 17.30 21.64 37.33
N THR A 181 16.06 22.06 37.12
CA THR A 181 15.05 22.16 38.19
C THR A 181 14.58 20.78 38.64
N VAL A 182 14.33 19.86 37.69
CA VAL A 182 13.93 18.48 37.99
C VAL A 182 14.98 17.79 38.86
N ARG A 183 16.26 17.95 38.53
CA ARG A 183 17.37 17.40 39.32
C ARG A 183 17.57 18.12 40.66
N ALA A 184 17.37 19.43 40.72
CA ALA A 184 17.47 20.19 41.97
C ALA A 184 16.42 19.75 43.01
N PHE A 185 15.23 19.35 42.57
CA PHE A 185 14.16 18.81 43.43
C PHE A 185 14.12 17.27 43.48
N SER A 186 15.06 16.56 42.82
CA SER A 186 15.09 15.09 42.74
C SER A 186 13.75 14.47 42.29
N CYS A 187 13.09 15.10 41.32
CA CYS A 187 11.78 14.70 40.81
C CYS A 187 11.83 13.84 39.54
N GLU A 188 12.98 13.25 39.19
CA GLU A 188 13.16 12.48 37.95
C GLU A 188 12.14 11.33 37.82
N PHE A 189 11.88 10.62 38.92
CA PHE A 189 10.93 9.51 38.93
C PHE A 189 9.48 9.96 38.73
N LEU A 190 9.14 11.17 39.20
CA LEU A 190 7.79 11.72 39.09
C LEU A 190 7.49 12.12 37.64
N GLU A 191 8.44 12.78 36.97
CA GLU A 191 8.35 13.10 35.55
C GLU A 191 8.36 11.84 34.67
N TYR A 192 9.19 10.85 34.99
CA TYR A 192 9.15 9.54 34.33
C TYR A 192 7.77 8.88 34.46
N LYS A 193 7.16 8.90 35.64
CA LYS A 193 5.84 8.30 35.86
C LYS A 193 4.76 9.01 35.04
N LYS A 194 4.80 10.34 34.92
CA LYS A 194 3.87 11.10 34.07
C LYS A 194 4.01 10.70 32.60
N TYR A 195 5.25 10.68 32.09
CA TYR A 195 5.53 10.28 30.71
C TYR A 195 5.06 8.85 30.44
N LYS A 196 5.34 7.93 31.38
CA LYS A 196 4.91 6.52 31.29
C LYS A 196 3.40 6.38 31.17
N VAL A 197 2.61 7.15 31.92
CA VAL A 197 1.14 7.08 31.85
C VAL A 197 0.63 7.45 30.45
N SER A 198 1.16 8.51 29.84
CA SER A 198 0.78 8.91 28.47
C SER A 198 1.21 7.87 27.41
N CYS A 199 2.36 7.23 27.61
CA CYS A 199 2.81 6.13 26.75
C CYS A 199 1.96 4.87 26.92
N ASP A 200 1.59 4.50 28.15
CA ASP A 200 0.76 3.33 28.44
C ASP A 200 -0.66 3.53 27.86
N GLU A 201 -1.23 4.73 27.92
CA GLU A 201 -2.52 5.04 27.28
C GLU A 201 -2.45 4.90 25.75
N SER A 202 -1.36 5.37 25.14
CA SER A 202 -1.11 5.21 23.71
C SER A 202 -0.98 3.74 23.31
N LEU A 203 -0.29 2.96 24.15
CA LEU A 203 -0.08 1.53 23.95
C LEU A 203 -1.38 0.73 24.08
N GLU A 204 -2.24 1.03 25.06
CA GLU A 204 -3.53 0.36 25.22
C GLU A 204 -4.43 0.58 23.99
N LYS A 205 -4.47 1.81 23.47
CA LYS A 205 -5.20 2.14 22.23
C LYS A 205 -4.60 1.45 21.02
N GLY A 206 -3.27 1.39 20.93
CA GLY A 206 -2.55 0.67 19.86
C GLY A 206 -2.82 -0.84 19.87
N ILE A 207 -2.86 -1.48 21.05
CA ILE A 207 -3.19 -2.90 21.19
C ILE A 207 -4.63 -3.15 20.74
N LYS A 208 -5.58 -2.30 21.11
CA LYS A 208 -6.99 -2.40 20.66
C LYS A 208 -7.10 -2.29 19.13
N ASP A 209 -6.37 -1.36 18.52
CA ASP A 209 -6.32 -1.21 17.06
C ASP A 209 -5.70 -2.45 16.40
N ALA A 210 -4.60 -2.98 16.94
CA ALA A 210 -3.93 -4.17 16.42
C ALA A 210 -4.84 -5.42 16.44
N TRP A 211 -5.58 -5.64 17.53
CA TRP A 211 -6.55 -6.74 17.61
C TRP A 211 -7.69 -6.58 16.61
N ALA A 212 -8.24 -5.37 16.48
CA ALA A 212 -9.28 -5.08 15.50
C ALA A 212 -8.78 -5.23 14.05
N GLY A 213 -7.52 -4.85 13.80
CA GLY A 213 -6.85 -5.04 12.52
C GLY A 213 -6.63 -6.50 12.18
N ALA A 214 -6.16 -7.30 13.13
CA ALA A 214 -6.02 -8.75 12.97
C ALA A 214 -7.36 -9.41 12.67
N GLY A 215 -8.44 -9.03 13.37
CA GLY A 215 -9.79 -9.54 13.11
C GLY A 215 -10.31 -9.19 11.72
N THR A 216 -10.09 -7.94 11.28
CA THR A 216 -10.50 -7.48 9.94
C THR A 216 -9.71 -8.17 8.83
N PHE A 217 -8.41 -8.39 9.05
CA PHE A 217 -7.54 -9.11 8.13
C PHE A 217 -7.99 -10.57 7.98
N ALA A 218 -8.16 -11.29 9.09
CA ALA A 218 -8.64 -12.67 9.09
C ALA A 218 -10.01 -12.80 8.40
N PHE A 219 -10.94 -11.87 8.66
CA PHE A 219 -12.24 -11.87 7.99
C PHE A 219 -12.13 -11.69 6.47
N THR A 220 -11.23 -10.82 6.02
CA THR A 220 -11.01 -10.56 4.59
C THR A 220 -10.45 -11.80 3.90
N GLU A 221 -9.49 -12.48 4.53
CA GLU A 221 -8.86 -13.69 4.00
C GLU A 221 -9.83 -14.88 3.97
N TYR A 222 -10.67 -15.02 5.00
CA TYR A 222 -11.75 -16.02 5.01
C TYR A 222 -12.76 -15.80 3.87
N MET A 223 -13.16 -14.54 3.62
CA MET A 223 -14.07 -14.20 2.52
C MET A 223 -13.45 -14.49 1.15
N GLU A 224 -12.15 -14.24 0.99
CA GLU A 224 -11.41 -14.53 -0.25
C GLU A 224 -11.30 -16.05 -0.53
N LEU A 225 -11.08 -16.86 0.49
CA LEU A 225 -11.12 -18.32 0.34
C LEU A 225 -12.53 -18.81 0.05
N SER A 226 -13.53 -18.27 0.74
CA SER A 226 -14.93 -18.68 0.54
C SER A 226 -15.41 -18.37 -0.89
N ILE A 227 -15.04 -17.22 -1.47
CA ILE A 227 -15.41 -16.91 -2.85
C ILE A 227 -14.72 -17.82 -3.85
N SER A 228 -13.45 -18.18 -3.60
CA SER A 228 -12.70 -19.10 -4.45
C SER A 228 -13.36 -20.48 -4.50
N VAL A 229 -13.84 -20.97 -3.35
CA VAL A 229 -14.59 -22.24 -3.26
C VAL A 229 -15.95 -22.13 -3.95
N LEU A 230 -16.69 -21.03 -3.76
CA LEU A 230 -17.99 -20.83 -4.42
C LEU A 230 -17.86 -20.72 -5.94
N LEU A 231 -16.83 -20.02 -6.44
CA LEU A 231 -16.53 -19.93 -7.87
C LEU A 231 -16.19 -21.30 -8.45
N LEU A 232 -15.40 -22.10 -7.74
CA LEU A 232 -15.07 -23.47 -8.17
C LEU A 232 -16.30 -24.38 -8.17
N TRP A 233 -17.15 -24.30 -7.14
CA TRP A 233 -18.37 -25.10 -7.06
C TRP A 233 -19.37 -24.74 -8.16
N TYR A 234 -19.66 -23.44 -8.34
CA TYR A 234 -20.57 -22.96 -9.38
C TYR A 234 -20.00 -23.20 -10.78
N GLY A 235 -18.73 -22.84 -11.02
CA GLY A 235 -18.05 -23.08 -12.29
C GLY A 235 -17.97 -24.57 -12.64
N GLY A 236 -17.71 -25.43 -11.65
CA GLY A 236 -17.70 -26.89 -11.82
C GLY A 236 -19.08 -27.47 -12.12
N SER A 237 -20.15 -26.96 -11.49
CA SER A 237 -21.52 -27.40 -11.79
C SER A 237 -21.93 -27.05 -13.22
N VAL A 238 -21.63 -25.84 -13.69
CA VAL A 238 -21.93 -25.40 -15.06
C VAL A 238 -21.14 -26.22 -16.09
N ALA A 239 -19.86 -26.49 -15.84
CA ALA A 239 -19.04 -27.30 -16.75
C ALA A 239 -19.52 -28.76 -16.85
N MET A 240 -20.02 -29.33 -15.74
CA MET A 240 -20.58 -30.69 -15.74
C MET A 240 -21.95 -30.77 -16.42
N GLU A 241 -22.74 -29.69 -16.40
CA GLU A 241 -24.06 -29.61 -17.04
C GLU A 241 -23.95 -29.48 -18.58
N ASP A 242 -22.91 -28.80 -19.08
CA ASP A 242 -22.58 -28.73 -20.53
C ASP A 242 -22.00 -30.06 -21.09
N SER A 243 -21.67 -31.02 -20.22
CA SER A 243 -21.06 -32.31 -20.60
C SER A 243 -22.07 -33.47 -20.79
N GLN A 244 -23.37 -33.22 -20.60
CA GLN A 244 -24.46 -34.19 -20.79
C GLN A 244 -25.30 -33.85 -22.03
#